data_AF-A0A8S2D398-F1
#
_entry.id   AF-A0A8S2D398-F1
#
_cell.length_a   1.000
_cell.length_b   1.000
_cell.length_c   1.000
_cell.angle_alpha   90.00
_cell.angle_beta   90.00
_cell.angle_gamma   90.00
#
_symmetry.space_group_name_H-M   'P 1'
#
loop_
_entity.id
_entity.type
_entity.pdbx_description
1 polymer ?
#
loop_
_entity_poly.entity_id
_entity_poly.type
_entity_poly.pdbx_seq_one_letter_code
_entity_poly.pdbx_strand_id
1 'polypeptide(L)'
;MQPGPRTTTLGSTMAVNGRKSLQPLKSAINRRKQIDNVVHEDEEDNYLNIDKKQPPKSYLVKLIKGSRSNGILNLASRSLTDVPEEIFLDEIADDENRNQHSHTPDFSKQDNDREAWWNRMPLKSLDLSSNLLKTLPDSIGDLSYLVVLNLQNNQLEKIPDTIRTLLELEKLILSQNNLSVLPDGLFYISSLLTLNLSGNHLQKLSNKIGDLSYLQELDLSQNEFESFPKQIGYLTKLTKLNVSKNRLNSIPNEIGALYNLRSFEINHNQITQLPISFGDLINLEEFYCNSNRLSQFPCFAQCAKLKEIHLADNQLTQIDNVQLEPLLSLISLNIRGNKISILPEQICLLPNLERLDVTNNNLADLPSQIALNKKMKCISIIGNPLNKIRKDIMRLGTDAIMKYLRNRIADDDDNNERNKVASNNETEEEKKRRLYTEQHVVRSTGTFDFSYKNASCLQDESIQLINKEKPSHINLSKNKFSQMPVELIQLNDCLLHLDLSNNIIQNLNPEVGRLKELRYLDL
;
A
#
# COMPACT_ATOMS: atom_id res chain seq x y z
N MET A 1 -26.68 49.69 26.24
CA MET A 1 -25.72 50.70 25.74
C MET A 1 -24.46 49.98 25.29
N GLN A 2 -23.92 50.32 24.12
CA GLN A 2 -22.52 50.08 23.72
C GLN A 2 -21.64 51.25 24.29
N PRO A 3 -20.29 51.24 24.25
CA PRO A 3 -19.35 50.73 23.22
C PRO A 3 -18.45 49.58 23.72
N GLY A 4 -17.51 49.00 22.96
CA GLY A 4 -16.99 49.35 21.62
C GLY A 4 -15.47 49.61 21.67
N PRO A 5 -14.64 49.01 20.78
CA PRO A 5 -13.19 48.90 20.98
C PRO A 5 -12.38 50.12 20.52
N ARG A 6 -11.15 50.26 21.03
CA ARG A 6 -10.14 51.19 20.51
C ARG A 6 -9.24 50.52 19.46
N THR A 7 -8.94 51.26 18.40
CA THR A 7 -7.99 50.92 17.34
C THR A 7 -6.78 51.87 17.38
N THR A 8 -5.60 51.37 16.98
CA THR A 8 -4.45 52.20 16.57
C THR A 8 -3.60 51.48 15.52
N THR A 9 -3.63 51.98 14.29
CA THR A 9 -2.53 51.94 13.30
C THR A 9 -1.48 53.01 13.69
N LEU A 10 -0.28 53.20 13.11
CA LEU A 10 0.51 52.67 11.97
C LEU A 10 1.92 52.27 12.51
N GLY A 11 2.94 51.76 11.79
CA GLY A 11 3.12 51.33 10.39
C GLY A 11 4.49 51.77 9.82
N SER A 12 5.17 50.93 9.02
CA SER A 12 6.52 51.14 8.39
C SER A 12 7.70 51.30 9.38
N THR A 13 8.96 50.95 9.14
CA THR A 13 9.70 50.19 8.08
C THR A 13 10.93 49.53 8.80
N MET A 14 11.79 48.67 8.25
CA MET A 14 12.17 48.36 6.86
C MET A 14 12.65 46.88 6.71
N ALA A 15 13.20 46.55 5.54
CA ALA A 15 13.93 45.32 5.18
C ALA A 15 15.26 45.16 5.98
N VAL A 16 15.98 44.03 6.03
CA VAL A 16 16.33 42.92 5.09
C VAL A 16 16.55 41.64 5.94
N ASN A 17 16.37 40.36 5.57
CA ASN A 17 16.34 39.61 4.28
C ASN A 17 15.36 38.40 4.36
N GLY A 18 15.56 37.31 3.56
CA GLY A 18 15.27 35.94 4.01
C GLY A 18 14.27 35.10 3.21
N ARG A 19 13.87 35.50 1.99
CA ARG A 19 12.83 34.78 1.22
C ARG A 19 13.28 33.40 0.69
N LYS A 20 12.53 32.35 1.03
CA LYS A 20 12.26 31.20 0.14
C LYS A 20 10.75 30.92 0.15
N SER A 21 10.13 30.95 -1.03
CA SER A 21 8.68 30.88 -1.24
C SER A 21 8.19 29.47 -1.56
N LEU A 22 6.89 29.23 -1.39
CA LEU A 22 6.26 27.95 -1.70
C LEU A 22 6.03 27.76 -3.21
N GLN A 23 6.43 26.59 -3.73
CA GLN A 23 5.72 25.78 -4.76
C GLN A 23 5.54 26.34 -6.21
N PRO A 24 5.11 25.52 -7.21
CA PRO A 24 5.13 24.04 -7.31
C PRO A 24 5.62 23.45 -8.66
N LEU A 25 5.55 22.11 -8.79
CA LEU A 25 5.17 21.31 -9.97
C LEU A 25 5.95 21.36 -11.31
N LYS A 26 6.88 22.30 -11.57
CA LYS A 26 7.58 22.33 -12.88
C LYS A 26 8.62 21.21 -13.12
N SER A 27 8.99 20.42 -12.10
CA SER A 27 10.00 19.35 -12.23
C SER A 27 9.48 18.00 -12.71
N ALA A 28 8.15 17.81 -12.80
CA ALA A 28 7.57 16.53 -13.23
C ALA A 28 7.54 16.35 -14.76
N ILE A 29 7.37 17.46 -15.50
CA ILE A 29 7.22 17.46 -16.96
C ILE A 29 8.52 16.98 -17.65
N ASN A 30 9.68 17.50 -17.23
CA ASN A 30 10.97 17.16 -17.83
C ASN A 30 11.49 15.74 -17.52
N ARG A 31 10.73 14.91 -16.78
CA ARG A 31 11.03 13.48 -16.59
C ARG A 31 10.14 12.53 -17.39
N ARG A 32 9.15 13.03 -18.14
CA ARG A 32 8.39 12.21 -19.11
C ARG A 32 8.95 12.22 -20.53
N LYS A 33 9.68 13.27 -20.95
CA LYS A 33 10.41 13.34 -22.24
C LYS A 33 11.66 12.42 -22.29
N GLN A 34 11.59 11.19 -21.77
CA GLN A 34 12.75 10.28 -21.72
C GLN A 34 12.42 8.78 -21.79
N ILE A 35 11.19 8.40 -22.17
CA ILE A 35 10.78 7.00 -22.37
C ILE A 35 10.09 6.81 -23.73
N ASP A 36 9.16 7.69 -24.09
CA ASP A 36 8.46 7.63 -25.38
C ASP A 36 9.25 8.39 -26.45
N ASN A 37 9.94 7.67 -27.35
CA ASN A 37 10.81 8.29 -28.36
C ASN A 37 11.01 7.46 -29.64
N VAL A 38 9.92 7.04 -30.31
CA VAL A 38 9.91 6.62 -31.73
C VAL A 38 8.61 7.06 -32.41
N VAL A 39 8.66 8.20 -33.11
CA VAL A 39 7.90 8.66 -34.29
C VAL A 39 8.24 10.16 -34.47
N HIS A 40 8.25 10.68 -35.69
CA HIS A 40 8.83 12.00 -36.01
C HIS A 40 7.98 13.19 -35.48
N GLU A 41 8.49 13.91 -34.48
CA GLU A 41 8.04 15.26 -34.06
C GLU A 41 8.72 16.35 -34.94
N ASP A 42 8.35 16.50 -36.23
CA ASP A 42 8.98 17.47 -37.16
C ASP A 42 7.96 18.30 -38.01
N GLU A 43 6.84 18.74 -37.43
CA GLU A 43 6.06 19.91 -37.94
C GLU A 43 4.92 20.42 -37.01
N GLU A 44 4.59 19.75 -35.90
CA GLU A 44 3.34 19.99 -35.14
C GLU A 44 3.22 21.33 -34.37
N ASP A 45 4.33 21.98 -34.02
CA ASP A 45 4.33 23.08 -33.04
C ASP A 45 3.59 24.37 -33.47
N ASN A 46 3.34 24.57 -34.77
CA ASN A 46 2.81 25.84 -35.29
C ASN A 46 1.32 26.13 -34.99
N TYR A 47 0.57 25.17 -34.43
CA TYR A 47 -0.83 25.36 -34.01
C TYR A 47 -1.04 25.44 -32.49
N LEU A 48 0.02 25.30 -31.68
CA LEU A 48 -0.09 25.17 -30.22
C LEU A 48 -0.06 26.51 -29.45
N ASN A 49 -0.10 27.65 -30.14
CA ASN A 49 0.25 28.94 -29.54
C ASN A 49 -0.97 29.86 -29.25
N ILE A 50 -1.34 29.94 -27.97
CA ILE A 50 -2.02 31.07 -27.29
C ILE A 50 -3.37 31.50 -27.91
N ASP A 51 -4.40 30.66 -27.73
CA ASP A 51 -5.71 31.14 -27.27
C ASP A 51 -6.58 29.99 -26.72
N LYS A 52 -7.69 30.30 -26.03
CA LYS A 52 -8.68 29.28 -25.59
C LYS A 52 -9.61 28.83 -26.73
N LYS A 53 -9.04 28.38 -27.84
CA LYS A 53 -9.77 27.94 -29.04
C LYS A 53 -9.55 26.45 -29.25
N GLN A 54 -10.59 25.75 -29.68
CA GLN A 54 -10.47 24.35 -30.10
C GLN A 54 -9.57 24.24 -31.34
N PRO A 55 -8.83 23.12 -31.51
CA PRO A 55 -8.10 22.86 -32.73
C PRO A 55 -9.05 22.86 -33.95
N PRO A 56 -8.59 23.30 -35.13
CA PRO A 56 -9.41 23.29 -36.33
C PRO A 56 -9.82 21.86 -36.69
N LYS A 57 -11.07 21.70 -37.15
CA LYS A 57 -11.67 20.39 -37.48
C LYS A 57 -10.80 19.55 -38.44
N SER A 58 -10.12 20.19 -39.38
CA SER A 58 -9.18 19.54 -40.32
C SER A 58 -7.95 18.91 -39.64
N TYR A 59 -7.44 19.47 -38.53
CA TYR A 59 -6.35 18.86 -37.76
C TYR A 59 -6.84 17.67 -36.93
N LEU A 60 -8.03 17.77 -36.33
CA LEU A 60 -8.68 16.64 -35.67
C LEU A 60 -8.91 15.47 -36.64
N VAL A 61 -9.45 15.74 -37.84
CA VAL A 61 -9.62 14.75 -38.91
C VAL A 61 -8.31 14.05 -39.26
N LYS A 62 -7.19 14.78 -39.39
CA LYS A 62 -5.87 14.20 -39.66
C LYS A 62 -5.41 13.26 -38.53
N LEU A 63 -5.54 13.67 -37.27
CA LEU A 63 -5.20 12.82 -36.11
C LEU A 63 -6.06 11.55 -36.05
N ILE A 64 -7.36 11.65 -36.32
CA ILE A 64 -8.26 10.50 -36.29
C ILE A 64 -7.94 9.54 -37.45
N LYS A 65 -7.65 10.03 -38.67
CA LYS A 65 -7.17 9.19 -39.78
C LYS A 65 -5.87 8.46 -39.40
N GLY A 66 -4.86 9.18 -38.93
CA GLY A 66 -3.59 8.59 -38.49
C GLY A 66 -3.75 7.53 -37.40
N SER A 67 -4.69 7.72 -36.46
CA SER A 67 -4.97 6.73 -35.40
C SER A 67 -5.53 5.40 -35.91
N ARG A 68 -6.10 5.34 -37.13
CA ARG A 68 -6.54 4.06 -37.74
C ARG A 68 -5.35 3.18 -38.18
N SER A 69 -4.11 3.68 -38.17
CA SER A 69 -2.92 2.85 -38.44
C SER A 69 -2.53 1.91 -37.30
N ASN A 70 -2.89 2.24 -36.06
CA ASN A 70 -2.45 1.54 -34.84
C ASN A 70 -3.55 1.32 -33.79
N GLY A 71 -4.73 1.93 -33.98
CA GLY A 71 -5.85 1.88 -33.04
C GLY A 71 -5.69 2.80 -31.81
N ILE A 72 -4.80 3.79 -31.83
CA ILE A 72 -4.48 4.66 -30.69
C ILE A 72 -4.74 6.13 -31.05
N LEU A 73 -5.77 6.73 -30.45
CA LEU A 73 -6.15 8.13 -30.65
C LEU A 73 -5.92 8.96 -29.39
N ASN A 74 -4.97 9.90 -29.44
CA ASN A 74 -4.72 10.86 -28.38
C ASN A 74 -5.24 12.24 -28.79
N LEU A 75 -6.32 12.68 -28.12
CA LEU A 75 -6.94 14.00 -28.21
C LEU A 75 -6.90 14.75 -26.86
N ALA A 76 -5.98 14.38 -25.97
CA ALA A 76 -5.81 15.03 -24.68
C ALA A 76 -5.36 16.50 -24.81
N SER A 77 -5.66 17.32 -23.78
CA SER A 77 -5.18 18.70 -23.61
C SER A 77 -5.51 19.68 -24.75
N ARG A 78 -6.58 19.43 -25.52
CA ARG A 78 -6.96 20.18 -26.74
C ARG A 78 -8.14 21.15 -26.54
N SER A 79 -8.54 21.43 -25.29
CA SER A 79 -9.66 22.32 -24.94
C SER A 79 -11.01 21.96 -25.59
N LEU A 80 -11.23 20.67 -25.89
CA LEU A 80 -12.48 20.17 -26.48
C LEU A 80 -13.63 20.31 -25.48
N THR A 81 -14.78 20.82 -25.91
CA THR A 81 -16.03 20.86 -25.10
C THR A 81 -16.92 19.64 -25.33
N ASP A 82 -16.76 19.02 -26.49
CA ASP A 82 -17.56 17.92 -27.01
C ASP A 82 -16.63 16.92 -27.71
N VAL A 83 -17.06 15.66 -27.84
CA VAL A 83 -16.27 14.62 -28.51
C VAL A 83 -16.47 14.73 -30.03
N PRO A 84 -15.42 14.84 -30.86
CA PRO A 84 -15.56 14.94 -32.31
C PRO A 84 -16.32 13.75 -32.93
N GLU A 85 -17.35 14.04 -33.72
CA GLU A 85 -18.22 13.02 -34.34
C GLU A 85 -17.44 12.09 -35.28
N GLU A 86 -16.34 12.57 -35.87
CA GLU A 86 -15.50 11.83 -36.81
C GLU A 86 -14.81 10.60 -36.18
N ILE A 87 -14.76 10.51 -34.85
CA ILE A 87 -14.23 9.34 -34.12
C ILE A 87 -15.13 8.12 -34.34
N PHE A 88 -16.44 8.33 -34.46
CA PHE A 88 -17.46 7.29 -34.64
C PHE A 88 -17.67 6.91 -36.11
N LEU A 89 -16.99 7.58 -37.06
CA LEU A 89 -17.07 7.27 -38.49
C LEU A 89 -15.97 6.27 -38.90
N ASP A 90 -16.37 5.14 -39.46
CA ASP A 90 -15.47 4.20 -40.16
C ASP A 90 -14.89 4.83 -41.44
N GLU A 91 -15.75 5.52 -42.20
CA GLU A 91 -15.40 6.30 -43.39
C GLU A 91 -15.33 7.80 -43.08
N ILE A 92 -14.18 8.26 -42.59
CA ILE A 92 -13.83 9.68 -42.58
C ILE A 92 -13.46 10.07 -44.03
N ALA A 93 -14.47 10.40 -44.84
CA ALA A 93 -14.29 10.83 -46.22
C ALA A 93 -13.41 12.08 -46.33
N ASP A 94 -12.69 12.22 -47.45
CA ASP A 94 -12.02 13.46 -47.82
C ASP A 94 -13.06 14.44 -48.40
N ASP A 95 -13.28 15.57 -47.69
CA ASP A 95 -14.35 16.53 -48.00
C ASP A 95 -14.25 17.14 -49.40
N GLU A 96 -13.09 17.05 -50.06
CA GLU A 96 -12.89 17.49 -51.46
C GLU A 96 -13.73 16.69 -52.47
N ASN A 97 -14.05 15.41 -52.19
CA ASN A 97 -14.75 14.53 -53.15
C ASN A 97 -16.28 14.60 -53.11
N ARG A 98 -16.90 15.34 -52.17
CA ARG A 98 -18.38 15.42 -52.06
C ARG A 98 -19.07 15.97 -53.32
N ASN A 99 -18.35 16.69 -54.19
CA ASN A 99 -18.88 17.33 -55.39
C ASN A 99 -18.82 16.46 -56.68
N GLN A 100 -18.37 15.20 -56.64
CA GLN A 100 -18.34 14.32 -57.83
C GLN A 100 -19.18 13.05 -57.63
N HIS A 101 -20.50 13.20 -57.76
CA HIS A 101 -21.44 12.07 -57.86
C HIS A 101 -21.34 11.40 -59.24
N SER A 102 -20.35 10.51 -59.41
CA SER A 102 -20.26 9.61 -60.57
C SER A 102 -19.75 8.22 -60.16
N HIS A 103 -20.64 7.23 -60.11
CA HIS A 103 -20.30 5.83 -59.86
C HIS A 103 -19.63 5.19 -61.10
N THR A 104 -18.40 5.60 -61.38
CA THR A 104 -17.49 4.93 -62.32
C THR A 104 -16.13 4.80 -61.66
N PRO A 105 -15.65 3.58 -61.36
CA PRO A 105 -14.30 3.39 -60.82
C PRO A 105 -13.27 3.72 -61.92
N ASP A 106 -12.73 4.93 -61.85
CA ASP A 106 -11.65 5.38 -62.73
C ASP A 106 -10.33 4.72 -62.30
N PHE A 107 -9.91 3.69 -63.04
CA PHE A 107 -8.64 2.98 -62.85
C PHE A 107 -7.43 3.71 -63.47
N SER A 108 -7.61 4.90 -64.06
CA SER A 108 -6.51 5.64 -64.72
C SER A 108 -5.67 6.49 -63.75
N LYS A 109 -6.19 6.79 -62.55
CA LYS A 109 -5.43 7.49 -61.51
C LYS A 109 -4.57 6.54 -60.69
N GLN A 110 -3.27 6.81 -60.64
CA GLN A 110 -2.36 6.26 -59.63
C GLN A 110 -2.59 6.98 -58.30
N ASP A 111 -3.72 6.69 -57.65
CA ASP A 111 -4.06 7.22 -56.32
C ASP A 111 -3.18 6.59 -55.23
N ASN A 112 -1.89 6.96 -55.19
CA ASN A 112 -0.94 6.55 -54.15
C ASN A 112 -1.39 7.00 -52.74
N ASP A 113 -2.23 8.04 -52.66
CA ASP A 113 -2.74 8.63 -51.42
C ASP A 113 -4.03 7.97 -50.91
N ARG A 114 -4.56 6.94 -51.59
CA ARG A 114 -5.59 6.08 -50.98
C ARG A 114 -4.94 5.22 -49.89
N GLU A 115 -4.91 5.75 -48.68
CA GLU A 115 -4.71 4.95 -47.46
C GLU A 115 -5.58 3.68 -47.56
N ALA A 116 -4.91 2.53 -47.65
CA ALA A 116 -5.54 1.23 -47.75
C ALA A 116 -6.60 1.06 -46.64
N TRP A 117 -7.89 1.14 -47.00
CA TRP A 117 -8.96 1.07 -46.00
C TRP A 117 -8.99 -0.27 -45.27
N TRP A 118 -8.48 -1.33 -45.92
CA TRP A 118 -8.27 -2.67 -45.36
C TRP A 118 -7.11 -2.76 -44.35
N ASN A 119 -6.25 -1.74 -44.25
CA ASN A 119 -5.21 -1.63 -43.21
C ASN A 119 -5.72 -0.88 -41.96
N ARG A 120 -6.97 -0.41 -41.93
CA ARG A 120 -7.51 0.35 -40.79
C ARG A 120 -7.79 -0.56 -39.60
N MET A 121 -7.11 -0.29 -38.49
CA MET A 121 -7.39 -0.88 -37.19
C MET A 121 -8.56 -0.15 -36.51
N PRO A 122 -9.46 -0.87 -35.81
CA PRO A 122 -10.43 -0.24 -34.93
C PRO A 122 -9.72 0.42 -33.73
N LEU A 123 -10.36 1.43 -33.13
CA LEU A 123 -9.80 2.12 -31.97
C LEU A 123 -9.79 1.19 -30.74
N LYS A 124 -8.59 0.97 -30.20
CA LYS A 124 -8.31 0.21 -28.98
C LYS A 124 -7.94 1.10 -27.80
N SER A 125 -7.43 2.31 -28.06
CA SER A 125 -7.09 3.29 -27.03
C SER A 125 -7.55 4.68 -27.44
N LEU A 126 -8.30 5.34 -26.56
CA LEU A 126 -8.82 6.69 -26.74
C LEU A 126 -8.51 7.55 -25.51
N ASP A 127 -7.67 8.56 -25.70
CA ASP A 127 -7.37 9.55 -24.66
C ASP A 127 -8.02 10.90 -25.01
N LEU A 128 -8.99 11.30 -24.19
CA LEU A 128 -9.74 12.55 -24.26
C LEU A 128 -9.48 13.43 -23.02
N SER A 129 -8.37 13.19 -22.30
CA SER A 129 -8.12 13.79 -20.99
C SER A 129 -7.71 15.26 -21.00
N SER A 130 -7.87 15.96 -19.87
CA SER A 130 -7.52 17.38 -19.73
C SER A 130 -8.20 18.29 -20.76
N ASN A 131 -9.46 18.00 -21.05
CA ASN A 131 -10.34 18.78 -21.91
C ASN A 131 -11.44 19.46 -21.06
N LEU A 132 -12.51 19.94 -21.70
CA LEU A 132 -13.62 20.65 -21.08
C LEU A 132 -14.95 19.89 -21.30
N LEU A 133 -14.89 18.57 -21.51
CA LEU A 133 -16.05 17.73 -21.82
C LEU A 133 -17.03 17.70 -20.65
N LYS A 134 -18.29 18.10 -20.88
CA LYS A 134 -19.37 18.05 -19.87
C LYS A 134 -20.25 16.82 -19.98
N THR A 135 -20.36 16.28 -21.19
CA THR A 135 -21.16 15.12 -21.56
C THR A 135 -20.36 14.24 -22.51
N LEU A 136 -20.66 12.94 -22.48
CA LEU A 136 -20.12 11.93 -23.40
C LEU A 136 -21.29 11.45 -24.26
N PRO A 137 -21.21 11.48 -25.60
CA PRO A 137 -22.33 11.10 -26.47
C PRO A 137 -22.60 9.59 -26.38
N ASP A 138 -23.86 9.18 -26.62
CA ASP A 138 -24.26 7.78 -26.59
C ASP A 138 -23.42 6.91 -27.57
N SER A 139 -23.01 7.47 -28.71
CA SER A 139 -22.11 6.85 -29.69
C SER A 139 -20.71 6.47 -29.19
N ILE A 140 -20.33 6.82 -27.95
CA ILE A 140 -19.16 6.20 -27.32
C ILE A 140 -19.29 4.67 -27.29
N GLY A 141 -20.52 4.14 -27.20
CA GLY A 141 -20.80 2.71 -27.24
C GLY A 141 -20.58 2.05 -28.60
N ASP A 142 -20.43 2.81 -29.68
CA ASP A 142 -20.16 2.27 -31.02
C ASP A 142 -18.69 1.79 -31.15
N LEU A 143 -17.80 2.24 -30.24
CA LEU A 143 -16.38 1.89 -30.21
C LEU A 143 -16.11 0.51 -29.56
N SER A 144 -16.86 -0.52 -29.92
CA SER A 144 -16.88 -1.86 -29.26
C SER A 144 -15.53 -2.55 -29.02
N TYR A 145 -14.48 -2.18 -29.77
CA TYR A 145 -13.11 -2.72 -29.65
C TYR A 145 -12.19 -1.94 -28.68
N LEU A 146 -12.72 -0.95 -27.97
CA LEU A 146 -11.96 -0.05 -27.12
C LEU A 146 -11.52 -0.73 -25.81
N VAL A 147 -10.21 -0.91 -25.65
CA VAL A 147 -9.56 -1.54 -24.47
C VAL A 147 -9.21 -0.50 -23.40
N VAL A 148 -8.88 0.73 -23.81
CA VAL A 148 -8.51 1.83 -22.92
C VAL A 148 -9.30 3.10 -23.25
N LEU A 149 -10.03 3.63 -22.27
CA LEU A 149 -10.71 4.92 -22.35
C LEU A 149 -10.21 5.84 -21.22
N ASN A 150 -9.54 6.93 -21.59
CA ASN A 150 -9.07 7.95 -20.66
C ASN A 150 -9.84 9.27 -20.82
N LEU A 151 -10.63 9.61 -19.82
CA LEU A 151 -11.46 10.81 -19.72
C LEU A 151 -11.09 11.67 -18.50
N GLN A 152 -9.93 11.42 -17.86
CA GLN A 152 -9.51 12.15 -16.65
C GLN A 152 -9.44 13.68 -16.88
N ASN A 153 -9.65 14.46 -15.82
CA ASN A 153 -9.53 15.93 -15.83
C ASN A 153 -10.44 16.56 -16.91
N ASN A 154 -11.75 16.38 -16.74
CA ASN A 154 -12.81 16.93 -17.59
C ASN A 154 -13.92 17.51 -16.69
N GLN A 155 -15.11 17.78 -17.23
CA GLN A 155 -16.25 18.35 -16.50
C GLN A 155 -17.47 17.41 -16.51
N LEU A 156 -17.26 16.09 -16.76
CA LEU A 156 -18.33 15.13 -16.99
C LEU A 156 -19.25 15.02 -15.77
N GLU A 157 -20.53 15.34 -15.94
CA GLU A 157 -21.55 15.21 -14.88
C GLU A 157 -22.13 13.79 -14.82
N LYS A 158 -22.15 13.09 -15.97
CA LYS A 158 -22.72 11.74 -16.15
C LYS A 158 -21.96 10.97 -17.23
N ILE A 159 -22.10 9.64 -17.21
CA ILE A 159 -21.69 8.72 -18.28
C ILE A 159 -22.95 8.07 -18.88
N PRO A 160 -23.07 7.94 -20.21
CA PRO A 160 -24.22 7.29 -20.85
C PRO A 160 -24.26 5.78 -20.54
N ASP A 161 -25.45 5.19 -20.53
CA ASP A 161 -25.61 3.75 -20.27
C ASP A 161 -25.08 2.88 -21.42
N THR A 162 -24.91 3.46 -22.61
CA THR A 162 -24.28 2.80 -23.77
C THR A 162 -22.84 2.36 -23.52
N ILE A 163 -22.15 2.89 -22.49
CA ILE A 163 -20.81 2.42 -22.07
C ILE A 163 -20.75 0.89 -21.87
N ARG A 164 -21.89 0.25 -21.58
CA ARG A 164 -22.07 -1.21 -21.43
C ARG A 164 -21.73 -2.04 -22.68
N THR A 165 -21.64 -1.45 -23.87
CA THR A 165 -21.30 -2.17 -25.12
C THR A 165 -19.80 -2.29 -25.35
N LEU A 166 -18.98 -1.60 -24.56
CA LEU A 166 -17.51 -1.66 -24.62
C LEU A 166 -16.99 -2.94 -23.96
N LEU A 167 -17.34 -4.10 -24.52
CA LEU A 167 -17.09 -5.42 -23.91
C LEU A 167 -15.60 -5.77 -23.81
N GLU A 168 -14.73 -5.13 -24.58
CA GLU A 168 -13.26 -5.32 -24.54
C GLU A 168 -12.54 -4.34 -23.58
N LEU A 169 -13.26 -3.48 -22.86
CA LEU A 169 -12.70 -2.36 -22.09
C LEU A 169 -12.03 -2.81 -20.77
N GLU A 170 -10.74 -3.14 -20.83
CA GLU A 170 -9.91 -3.44 -19.66
C GLU A 170 -9.65 -2.22 -18.74
N LYS A 171 -9.67 -0.98 -19.26
CA LYS A 171 -9.25 0.21 -18.49
C LYS A 171 -10.10 1.45 -18.74
N LEU A 172 -10.76 1.93 -17.67
CA LEU A 172 -11.57 3.14 -17.65
C LEU A 172 -11.03 4.15 -16.63
N ILE A 173 -10.60 5.33 -17.11
CA ILE A 173 -10.12 6.43 -16.27
C ILE A 173 -11.08 7.61 -16.38
N LEU A 174 -11.75 7.93 -15.27
CA LEU A 174 -12.79 8.96 -15.12
C LEU A 174 -12.49 9.94 -13.98
N SER A 175 -11.24 9.96 -13.48
CA SER A 175 -10.83 10.81 -12.37
C SER A 175 -10.89 12.31 -12.69
N GLN A 176 -11.06 13.16 -11.67
CA GLN A 176 -11.15 14.62 -11.82
C GLN A 176 -12.25 15.02 -12.80
N ASN A 177 -13.49 14.68 -12.43
CA ASN A 177 -14.72 15.00 -13.15
C ASN A 177 -15.83 15.41 -12.15
N ASN A 178 -17.04 15.68 -12.64
CA ASN A 178 -18.17 16.13 -11.83
C ASN A 178 -19.19 15.01 -11.55
N LEU A 179 -18.80 13.73 -11.66
CA LEU A 179 -19.75 12.60 -11.61
C LEU A 179 -20.38 12.48 -10.21
N SER A 180 -21.71 12.60 -10.14
CA SER A 180 -22.48 12.37 -8.90
C SER A 180 -23.13 10.99 -8.82
N VAL A 181 -23.31 10.32 -9.96
CA VAL A 181 -23.94 8.99 -10.12
C VAL A 181 -23.25 8.25 -11.27
N LEU A 182 -23.14 6.92 -11.16
CA LEU A 182 -22.67 6.04 -12.23
C LEU A 182 -23.87 5.36 -12.92
N PRO A 183 -23.86 5.17 -14.25
CA PRO A 183 -24.89 4.39 -14.93
C PRO A 183 -24.76 2.91 -14.55
N ASP A 184 -25.90 2.20 -14.50
CA ASP A 184 -25.90 0.77 -14.22
C ASP A 184 -25.16 -0.03 -15.32
N GLY A 185 -25.17 0.46 -16.56
CA GLY A 185 -24.43 -0.07 -17.70
C GLY A 185 -22.93 -0.27 -17.46
N LEU A 186 -22.29 0.57 -16.64
CA LEU A 186 -20.86 0.47 -16.33
C LEU A 186 -20.48 -0.85 -15.65
N PHE A 187 -21.39 -1.43 -14.87
CA PHE A 187 -21.13 -2.66 -14.11
C PHE A 187 -21.26 -3.95 -14.94
N TYR A 188 -21.74 -3.85 -16.18
CA TYR A 188 -21.82 -4.99 -17.11
C TYR A 188 -20.51 -5.22 -17.90
N ILE A 189 -19.53 -4.32 -17.76
CA ILE A 189 -18.21 -4.40 -18.42
C ILE A 189 -17.32 -5.39 -17.67
N SER A 190 -17.60 -6.69 -17.83
CA SER A 190 -16.96 -7.77 -17.05
C SER A 190 -15.47 -7.96 -17.32
N SER A 191 -14.95 -7.40 -18.42
CA SER A 191 -13.52 -7.34 -18.79
C SER A 191 -12.72 -6.29 -18.02
N LEU A 192 -13.36 -5.38 -17.29
CA LEU A 192 -12.70 -4.22 -16.68
C LEU A 192 -11.69 -4.63 -15.59
N LEU A 193 -10.41 -4.38 -15.85
CA LEU A 193 -9.29 -4.68 -14.96
C LEU A 193 -8.89 -3.47 -14.09
N THR A 194 -9.10 -2.24 -14.59
CA THR A 194 -8.77 -1.00 -13.88
C THR A 194 -9.92 0.02 -14.02
N LEU A 195 -10.45 0.46 -12.88
CA LEU A 195 -11.45 1.53 -12.80
C LEU A 195 -10.94 2.64 -11.88
N ASN A 196 -10.72 3.83 -12.45
CA ASN A 196 -10.39 5.02 -11.67
C ASN A 196 -11.49 6.07 -11.76
N LEU A 197 -12.06 6.43 -10.62
CA LEU A 197 -13.15 7.38 -10.42
C LEU A 197 -12.77 8.49 -9.42
N SER A 198 -11.48 8.69 -9.12
CA SER A 198 -11.08 9.57 -8.02
C SER A 198 -11.22 11.06 -8.32
N GLY A 199 -11.61 11.86 -7.34
CA GLY A 199 -11.90 13.28 -7.56
C GLY A 199 -13.21 13.46 -8.34
N ASN A 200 -14.30 12.98 -7.76
CA ASN A 200 -15.67 13.11 -8.27
C ASN A 200 -16.62 13.39 -7.07
N HIS A 201 -17.93 13.46 -7.32
CA HIS A 201 -18.96 13.74 -6.31
C HIS A 201 -19.82 12.51 -5.96
N LEU A 202 -19.25 11.31 -6.09
CA LEU A 202 -19.98 10.06 -5.85
C LEU A 202 -20.23 9.86 -4.34
N GLN A 203 -21.51 9.76 -3.97
CA GLN A 203 -21.94 9.55 -2.57
C GLN A 203 -22.24 8.09 -2.24
N LYS A 204 -22.59 7.28 -3.26
CA LYS A 204 -23.02 5.89 -3.10
C LYS A 204 -22.50 5.03 -4.25
N LEU A 205 -22.03 3.83 -3.93
CA LEU A 205 -21.57 2.83 -4.89
C LEU A 205 -22.67 1.79 -5.08
N SER A 206 -23.01 1.44 -6.32
CA SER A 206 -24.03 0.44 -6.63
C SER A 206 -23.62 -0.93 -6.10
N ASN A 207 -24.60 -1.75 -5.67
CA ASN A 207 -24.35 -3.14 -5.30
C ASN A 207 -23.83 -3.97 -6.48
N LYS A 208 -24.13 -3.55 -7.72
CA LYS A 208 -23.57 -4.12 -8.96
C LYS A 208 -22.05 -4.01 -9.10
N ILE A 209 -21.36 -3.28 -8.22
CA ILE A 209 -19.88 -3.28 -8.22
C ILE A 209 -19.30 -4.70 -8.15
N GLY A 210 -19.98 -5.63 -7.46
CA GLY A 210 -19.54 -7.02 -7.36
C GLY A 210 -19.58 -7.82 -8.66
N ASP A 211 -20.25 -7.31 -9.70
CA ASP A 211 -20.34 -7.96 -11.01
C ASP A 211 -19.04 -7.78 -11.83
N LEU A 212 -18.22 -6.78 -11.49
CA LEU A 212 -16.87 -6.51 -12.06
C LEU A 212 -15.81 -7.51 -11.53
N SER A 213 -16.11 -8.81 -11.62
CA SER A 213 -15.35 -9.90 -11.00
C SER A 213 -13.87 -10.02 -11.41
N TYR A 214 -13.45 -9.41 -12.52
CA TYR A 214 -12.06 -9.40 -12.99
C TYR A 214 -11.23 -8.19 -12.52
N LEU A 215 -11.85 -7.20 -11.85
CA LEU A 215 -11.22 -5.93 -11.49
C LEU A 215 -10.01 -6.12 -10.56
N GLN A 216 -8.87 -5.53 -10.95
CA GLN A 216 -7.58 -5.65 -10.26
C GLN A 216 -7.15 -4.36 -9.55
N GLU A 217 -7.56 -3.21 -10.08
CA GLU A 217 -7.29 -1.88 -9.49
C GLU A 217 -8.56 -1.02 -9.44
N LEU A 218 -8.92 -0.52 -8.26
CA LEU A 218 -10.07 0.34 -8.03
C LEU A 218 -9.67 1.58 -7.21
N ASP A 219 -9.80 2.77 -7.82
CA ASP A 219 -9.57 4.06 -7.16
C ASP A 219 -10.88 4.86 -7.10
N LEU A 220 -11.40 4.99 -5.89
CA LEU A 220 -12.60 5.72 -5.47
C LEU A 220 -12.23 6.88 -4.53
N SER A 221 -10.95 7.26 -4.46
CA SER A 221 -10.48 8.30 -3.54
C SER A 221 -11.05 9.68 -3.90
N GLN A 222 -11.07 10.63 -2.96
CA GLN A 222 -11.55 12.01 -3.21
C GLN A 222 -12.98 12.03 -3.78
N ASN A 223 -13.89 11.40 -3.05
CA ASN A 223 -15.32 11.33 -3.33
C ASN A 223 -16.11 11.62 -2.03
N GLU A 224 -17.40 11.34 -2.01
CA GLU A 224 -18.30 11.64 -0.90
C GLU A 224 -18.92 10.39 -0.25
N PHE A 225 -18.30 9.21 -0.45
CA PHE A 225 -18.82 7.93 0.06
C PHE A 225 -18.87 7.86 1.59
N GLU A 226 -20.04 7.53 2.15
CA GLU A 226 -20.26 7.35 3.60
C GLU A 226 -20.16 5.87 4.04
N SER A 227 -20.41 4.93 3.12
CA SER A 227 -20.31 3.49 3.32
C SER A 227 -20.14 2.75 1.98
N PHE A 228 -19.72 1.48 2.03
CA PHE A 228 -19.68 0.60 0.85
C PHE A 228 -20.70 -0.54 0.89
N PRO A 229 -21.20 -1.00 -0.27
CA PRO A 229 -22.00 -2.20 -0.37
C PRO A 229 -21.19 -3.44 -0.02
N LYS A 230 -21.85 -4.44 0.59
CA LYS A 230 -21.26 -5.75 0.93
C LYS A 230 -20.62 -6.45 -0.27
N GLN A 231 -21.20 -6.23 -1.45
CA GLN A 231 -20.75 -6.75 -2.74
C GLN A 231 -19.34 -6.32 -3.15
N ILE A 232 -18.72 -5.35 -2.46
CA ILE A 232 -17.28 -5.06 -2.64
C ILE A 232 -16.43 -6.32 -2.44
N GLY A 233 -16.82 -7.23 -1.53
CA GLY A 233 -16.12 -8.49 -1.29
C GLY A 233 -16.19 -9.52 -2.42
N TYR A 234 -16.99 -9.29 -3.47
CA TYR A 234 -17.02 -10.16 -4.66
C TYR A 234 -15.88 -9.86 -5.65
N LEU A 235 -15.19 -8.72 -5.49
CA LEU A 235 -14.01 -8.32 -6.26
C LEU A 235 -12.76 -9.13 -5.90
N THR A 236 -12.85 -10.47 -5.87
CA THR A 236 -11.79 -11.35 -5.36
C THR A 236 -10.46 -11.26 -6.12
N LYS A 237 -10.44 -10.65 -7.32
CA LYS A 237 -9.24 -10.35 -8.11
C LYS A 237 -8.53 -9.04 -7.74
N LEU A 238 -9.13 -8.22 -6.89
CA LEU A 238 -8.65 -6.88 -6.57
C LEU A 238 -7.30 -6.94 -5.84
N THR A 239 -6.31 -6.22 -6.37
CA THR A 239 -4.94 -6.14 -5.83
C THR A 239 -4.64 -4.77 -5.21
N LYS A 240 -5.32 -3.71 -5.68
CA LYS A 240 -5.23 -2.35 -5.13
C LYS A 240 -6.62 -1.75 -4.96
N LEU A 241 -6.86 -1.17 -3.79
CA LEU A 241 -8.08 -0.43 -3.47
C LEU A 241 -7.71 0.90 -2.81
N ASN A 242 -8.04 2.02 -3.45
CA ASN A 242 -7.93 3.35 -2.83
C ASN A 242 -9.32 3.97 -2.65
N VAL A 243 -9.65 4.30 -1.40
CA VAL A 243 -10.90 4.93 -0.98
C VAL A 243 -10.62 6.11 -0.04
N SER A 244 -9.38 6.62 -0.07
CA SER A 244 -8.93 7.74 0.76
C SER A 244 -9.69 9.04 0.48
N LYS A 245 -9.77 9.95 1.46
CA LYS A 245 -10.46 11.25 1.35
C LYS A 245 -11.93 11.07 0.95
N ASN A 246 -12.64 10.29 1.75
CA ASN A 246 -14.09 10.07 1.66
C ASN A 246 -14.72 10.39 3.04
N ARG A 247 -15.98 10.01 3.27
CA ARG A 247 -16.70 10.21 4.52
C ARG A 247 -16.93 8.91 5.30
N LEU A 248 -16.27 7.82 4.92
CA LEU A 248 -16.51 6.45 5.41
C LEU A 248 -16.43 6.39 6.94
N ASN A 249 -17.48 5.87 7.59
CA ASN A 249 -17.51 5.65 9.04
C ASN A 249 -17.06 4.22 9.44
N SER A 250 -17.05 3.29 8.49
CA SER A 250 -16.79 1.86 8.68
C SER A 250 -16.42 1.19 7.35
N ILE A 251 -15.86 -0.01 7.42
CA ILE A 251 -15.59 -0.90 6.28
C ILE A 251 -16.41 -2.18 6.48
N PRO A 252 -17.12 -2.71 5.46
CA PRO A 252 -17.93 -3.92 5.59
C PRO A 252 -17.08 -5.16 5.91
N ASN A 253 -17.64 -6.11 6.67
CA ASN A 253 -16.96 -7.38 7.02
C ASN A 253 -16.50 -8.16 5.77
N GLU A 254 -17.24 -8.03 4.68
CA GLU A 254 -16.98 -8.64 3.38
C GLU A 254 -15.65 -8.20 2.74
N ILE A 255 -14.96 -7.17 3.29
CA ILE A 255 -13.60 -6.81 2.88
C ILE A 255 -12.61 -7.98 3.02
N GLY A 256 -12.80 -8.87 4.01
CA GLY A 256 -11.94 -10.04 4.22
C GLY A 256 -11.95 -11.06 3.08
N ALA A 257 -12.96 -11.00 2.20
CA ALA A 257 -12.99 -11.82 0.99
C ALA A 257 -12.02 -11.35 -0.11
N LEU A 258 -11.37 -10.19 0.05
CA LEU A 258 -10.39 -9.65 -0.89
C LEU A 258 -8.99 -10.25 -0.65
N TYR A 259 -8.90 -11.58 -0.66
CA TYR A 259 -7.67 -12.32 -0.30
C TYR A 259 -6.48 -12.07 -1.26
N ASN A 260 -6.67 -11.44 -2.42
CA ASN A 260 -5.60 -11.00 -3.35
C ASN A 260 -5.16 -9.54 -3.15
N LEU A 261 -5.79 -8.78 -2.25
CA LEU A 261 -5.51 -7.37 -2.02
C LEU A 261 -4.11 -7.19 -1.43
N ARG A 262 -3.27 -6.37 -2.08
CA ARG A 262 -1.88 -6.09 -1.69
C ARG A 262 -1.70 -4.70 -1.11
N SER A 263 -2.38 -3.70 -1.64
CA SER A 263 -2.32 -2.32 -1.14
C SER A 263 -3.73 -1.78 -0.91
N PHE A 264 -3.99 -1.31 0.32
CA PHE A 264 -5.29 -0.77 0.72
C PHE A 264 -5.13 0.61 1.37
N GLU A 265 -5.69 1.62 0.72
CA GLU A 265 -5.62 3.03 1.13
C GLU A 265 -7.00 3.55 1.55
N ILE A 266 -7.16 3.84 2.84
CA ILE A 266 -8.38 4.37 3.48
C ILE A 266 -8.14 5.70 4.22
N ASN A 267 -7.04 6.41 3.90
CA ASN A 267 -6.60 7.65 4.56
C ASN A 267 -7.68 8.74 4.56
N HIS A 268 -7.68 9.65 5.53
CA HIS A 268 -8.61 10.79 5.60
C HIS A 268 -10.09 10.36 5.47
N ASN A 269 -10.53 9.48 6.37
CA ASN A 269 -11.92 9.06 6.51
C ASN A 269 -12.37 9.26 7.97
N GLN A 270 -13.52 8.71 8.35
CA GLN A 270 -14.11 8.84 9.69
C GLN A 270 -14.13 7.50 10.46
N ILE A 271 -13.32 6.53 10.03
CA ILE A 271 -13.40 5.13 10.45
C ILE A 271 -12.98 4.98 11.91
N THR A 272 -13.86 4.42 12.75
CA THR A 272 -13.65 4.23 14.19
C THR A 272 -13.07 2.87 14.56
N GLN A 273 -13.33 1.86 13.74
CA GLN A 273 -12.84 0.49 13.89
C GLN A 273 -12.82 -0.22 12.53
N LEU A 274 -12.02 -1.28 12.42
CA LEU A 274 -12.01 -2.18 11.27
C LEU A 274 -12.67 -3.52 11.65
N PRO A 275 -13.31 -4.24 10.72
CA PRO A 275 -13.92 -5.53 11.01
C PRO A 275 -12.84 -6.58 11.34
N ILE A 276 -13.19 -7.60 12.14
CA ILE A 276 -12.26 -8.67 12.53
C ILE A 276 -11.70 -9.40 11.29
N SER A 277 -12.53 -9.58 10.26
CA SER A 277 -12.18 -10.16 8.97
C SER A 277 -11.19 -9.34 8.13
N PHE A 278 -10.83 -8.12 8.57
CA PHE A 278 -9.66 -7.42 8.01
C PHE A 278 -8.38 -8.26 8.20
N GLY A 279 -8.31 -9.06 9.27
CA GLY A 279 -7.19 -9.97 9.52
C GLY A 279 -7.03 -11.09 8.49
N ASP A 280 -8.03 -11.34 7.63
CA ASP A 280 -8.05 -12.41 6.62
C ASP A 280 -7.40 -12.00 5.28
N LEU A 281 -6.89 -10.77 5.18
CA LEU A 281 -6.21 -10.22 4.00
C LEU A 281 -4.77 -10.80 3.84
N ILE A 282 -4.68 -12.10 3.57
CA ILE A 282 -3.43 -12.91 3.53
C ILE A 282 -2.35 -12.41 2.56
N ASN A 283 -2.70 -11.59 1.56
CA ASN A 283 -1.75 -11.02 0.60
C ASN A 283 -1.48 -9.52 0.81
N LEU A 284 -1.98 -8.90 1.89
CA LEU A 284 -1.77 -7.48 2.14
C LEU A 284 -0.29 -7.20 2.42
N GLU A 285 0.30 -6.31 1.63
CA GLU A 285 1.69 -5.87 1.71
C GLU A 285 1.79 -4.43 2.26
N GLU A 286 0.78 -3.60 2.00
CA GLU A 286 0.74 -2.18 2.35
C GLU A 286 -0.66 -1.78 2.89
N PHE A 287 -0.69 -1.04 3.99
CA PHE A 287 -1.92 -0.53 4.57
C PHE A 287 -1.81 0.91 5.05
N TYR A 288 -2.67 1.79 4.52
CA TYR A 288 -2.66 3.22 4.82
C TYR A 288 -4.04 3.69 5.33
N CYS A 289 -4.12 4.01 6.61
CA CYS A 289 -5.31 4.49 7.33
C CYS A 289 -4.99 5.75 8.16
N ASN A 290 -4.13 6.62 7.64
CA ASN A 290 -3.79 7.87 8.33
C ASN A 290 -5.00 8.81 8.42
N SER A 291 -5.05 9.69 9.42
CA SER A 291 -6.13 10.67 9.61
C SER A 291 -7.53 10.03 9.65
N ASN A 292 -7.73 9.09 10.57
CA ASN A 292 -9.01 8.42 10.83
C ASN A 292 -9.39 8.57 12.32
N ARG A 293 -10.32 7.75 12.83
CA ARG A 293 -10.80 7.80 14.22
C ARG A 293 -10.57 6.49 14.98
N LEU A 294 -9.63 5.64 14.52
CA LEU A 294 -9.36 4.35 15.13
C LEU A 294 -8.94 4.51 16.60
N SER A 295 -9.70 3.90 17.52
CA SER A 295 -9.37 3.88 18.96
C SER A 295 -8.56 2.66 19.39
N GLN A 296 -8.60 1.58 18.62
CA GLN A 296 -7.88 0.32 18.85
C GLN A 296 -7.02 -0.03 17.66
N PHE A 297 -5.86 -0.64 17.92
CA PHE A 297 -4.96 -1.11 16.86
C PHE A 297 -5.62 -2.28 16.11
N PRO A 298 -5.51 -2.38 14.77
CA PRO A 298 -6.22 -3.42 14.01
C PRO A 298 -5.75 -4.85 14.31
N CYS A 299 -6.61 -5.82 14.01
CA CYS A 299 -6.22 -7.22 13.97
C CYS A 299 -5.63 -7.57 12.59
N PHE A 300 -4.42 -8.12 12.57
CA PHE A 300 -3.67 -8.49 11.36
C PHE A 300 -3.39 -10.01 11.31
N ALA A 301 -4.25 -10.83 11.89
CA ALA A 301 -3.97 -12.24 12.26
C ALA A 301 -3.36 -13.11 11.15
N GLN A 302 -3.83 -12.99 9.90
CA GLN A 302 -3.31 -13.76 8.76
C GLN A 302 -2.48 -12.91 7.78
N CYS A 303 -2.26 -11.62 8.06
CA CYS A 303 -1.60 -10.65 7.18
C CYS A 303 -0.07 -10.77 7.21
N ALA A 304 0.47 -11.99 7.13
CA ALA A 304 1.90 -12.29 7.33
C ALA A 304 2.84 -11.64 6.30
N LYS A 305 2.32 -11.10 5.19
CA LYS A 305 3.08 -10.40 4.14
C LYS A 305 3.16 -8.88 4.32
N LEU A 306 2.55 -8.34 5.37
CA LEU A 306 2.39 -6.90 5.59
C LEU A 306 3.73 -6.23 5.92
N LYS A 307 4.15 -5.30 5.06
CA LYS A 307 5.44 -4.58 5.11
C LYS A 307 5.29 -3.17 5.66
N GLU A 308 4.23 -2.46 5.30
CA GLU A 308 4.05 -1.06 5.68
C GLU A 308 2.67 -0.83 6.30
N ILE A 309 2.64 -0.32 7.53
CA ILE A 309 1.43 0.03 8.29
C ILE A 309 1.49 1.51 8.63
N HIS A 310 0.52 2.28 8.12
CA HIS A 310 0.43 3.72 8.32
C HIS A 310 -0.91 4.10 8.98
N LEU A 311 -0.87 4.35 10.28
CA LEU A 311 -1.99 4.62 11.17
C LEU A 311 -1.85 6.01 11.84
N ALA A 312 -1.14 6.95 11.20
CA ALA A 312 -0.86 8.26 11.79
C ALA A 312 -2.14 9.08 12.02
N ASP A 313 -2.11 9.99 12.98
CA ASP A 313 -3.18 10.94 13.28
C ASP A 313 -4.55 10.25 13.50
N ASN A 314 -4.56 9.24 14.38
CA ASN A 314 -5.74 8.46 14.80
C ASN A 314 -5.98 8.67 16.32
N GLN A 315 -6.66 7.74 17.00
CA GLN A 315 -6.98 7.83 18.43
C GLN A 315 -6.48 6.62 19.26
N LEU A 316 -5.51 5.86 18.74
CA LEU A 316 -4.99 4.63 19.34
C LEU A 316 -4.41 4.90 20.74
N THR A 317 -4.83 4.13 21.75
CA THR A 317 -4.37 4.29 23.14
C THR A 317 -3.31 3.28 23.57
N GLN A 318 -3.29 2.10 22.96
CA GLN A 318 -2.37 0.99 23.23
C GLN A 318 -2.19 0.12 21.98
N ILE A 319 -1.19 -0.76 22.02
CA ILE A 319 -0.99 -1.86 21.08
C ILE A 319 -0.72 -3.10 21.93
N ASP A 320 -1.51 -4.15 21.76
CA ASP A 320 -1.40 -5.36 22.57
C ASP A 320 -0.38 -6.34 21.97
N ASN A 321 0.36 -7.05 22.82
CA ASN A 321 1.47 -7.94 22.45
C ASN A 321 1.13 -8.89 21.27
N VAL A 322 -0.05 -9.52 21.34
CA VAL A 322 -0.55 -10.52 20.37
C VAL A 322 -0.81 -9.91 18.99
N GLN A 323 -1.05 -8.60 18.90
CA GLN A 323 -1.32 -7.90 17.63
C GLN A 323 -0.07 -7.71 16.78
N LEU A 324 1.12 -7.81 17.38
CA LEU A 324 2.41 -7.73 16.68
C LEU A 324 2.99 -9.10 16.29
N GLU A 325 2.53 -10.20 16.90
CA GLU A 325 2.97 -11.58 16.58
C GLU A 325 2.96 -11.94 15.08
N PRO A 326 1.92 -11.62 14.27
CA PRO A 326 1.89 -12.02 12.85
C PRO A 326 2.75 -11.12 11.94
N LEU A 327 3.26 -9.99 12.44
CA LEU A 327 3.85 -8.92 11.62
C LEU A 327 5.34 -9.13 11.29
N LEU A 328 5.76 -10.38 11.06
CA LEU A 328 7.15 -10.75 10.83
C LEU A 328 7.78 -10.10 9.58
N SER A 329 6.96 -9.74 8.59
CA SER A 329 7.39 -9.04 7.37
C SER A 329 7.49 -7.51 7.49
N LEU A 330 7.14 -6.94 8.64
CA LEU A 330 6.97 -5.49 8.79
C LEU A 330 8.30 -4.72 8.69
N ILE A 331 8.34 -3.74 7.79
CA ILE A 331 9.47 -2.85 7.47
C ILE A 331 9.21 -1.44 8.03
N SER A 332 7.97 -0.96 7.93
CA SER A 332 7.57 0.41 8.28
C SER A 332 6.33 0.40 9.17
N LEU A 333 6.45 0.94 10.39
CA LEU A 333 5.32 1.20 11.28
C LEU A 333 5.23 2.69 11.59
N ASN A 334 4.18 3.33 11.11
CA ASN A 334 3.86 4.72 11.44
C ASN A 334 2.57 4.78 12.26
N ILE A 335 2.71 5.18 13.52
CA ILE A 335 1.64 5.35 14.52
C ILE A 335 1.73 6.74 15.18
N ARG A 336 2.33 7.72 14.48
CA ARG A 336 2.42 9.12 14.87
C ARG A 336 1.05 9.73 15.21
N GLY A 337 0.99 10.75 16.07
CA GLY A 337 -0.22 11.55 16.28
C GLY A 337 -1.36 10.76 16.93
N ASN A 338 -1.04 9.78 17.76
CA ASN A 338 -1.98 8.95 18.48
C ASN A 338 -1.90 9.25 20.00
N LYS A 339 -2.52 8.41 20.84
CA LYS A 339 -2.58 8.56 22.30
C LYS A 339 -1.82 7.43 23.03
N ILE A 340 -0.91 6.75 22.31
CA ILE A 340 -0.24 5.53 22.79
C ILE A 340 0.68 5.89 23.95
N SER A 341 0.49 5.23 25.10
CA SER A 341 1.20 5.57 26.35
C SER A 341 2.33 4.60 26.69
N ILE A 342 2.30 3.38 26.14
CA ILE A 342 3.32 2.33 26.28
C ILE A 342 3.49 1.65 24.91
N LEU A 343 4.72 1.31 24.52
CA LEU A 343 5.00 0.38 23.42
C LEU A 343 5.25 -1.03 23.99
N PRO A 344 4.63 -2.09 23.47
CA PRO A 344 4.90 -3.46 23.92
C PRO A 344 6.30 -3.91 23.50
N GLU A 345 6.98 -4.70 24.33
CA GLU A 345 8.35 -5.18 24.08
C GLU A 345 8.46 -6.01 22.79
N GLN A 346 7.36 -6.62 22.37
CA GLN A 346 7.17 -7.31 21.09
C GLN A 346 7.63 -6.49 19.87
N ILE A 347 7.57 -5.16 19.92
CA ILE A 347 8.04 -4.28 18.84
C ILE A 347 9.55 -4.42 18.58
N CYS A 348 10.33 -4.80 19.60
CA CYS A 348 11.77 -4.98 19.50
C CYS A 348 12.16 -6.24 18.71
N LEU A 349 11.26 -7.22 18.67
CA LEU A 349 11.50 -8.55 18.11
C LEU A 349 11.20 -8.62 16.60
N LEU A 350 10.43 -7.67 16.06
CA LEU A 350 10.07 -7.57 14.63
C LEU A 350 11.34 -7.56 13.74
N PRO A 351 11.66 -8.67 13.03
CA PRO A 351 13.01 -8.92 12.51
C PRO A 351 13.34 -8.13 11.23
N ASN A 352 12.35 -7.45 10.65
CA ASN A 352 12.46 -6.68 9.42
C ASN A 352 12.24 -5.17 9.61
N LEU A 353 11.93 -4.71 10.83
CA LEU A 353 11.54 -3.33 11.08
C LEU A 353 12.70 -2.35 10.83
N GLU A 354 12.56 -1.50 9.81
CA GLU A 354 13.53 -0.47 9.45
C GLU A 354 13.10 0.93 9.90
N ARG A 355 11.80 1.20 9.99
CA ARG A 355 11.24 2.52 10.31
C ARG A 355 10.14 2.40 11.36
N LEU A 356 10.27 3.18 12.43
CA LEU A 356 9.26 3.35 13.47
C LEU A 356 9.02 4.84 13.72
N ASP A 357 7.82 5.33 13.38
CA ASP A 357 7.36 6.68 13.75
C ASP A 357 6.28 6.61 14.83
N VAL A 358 6.65 7.08 16.03
CA VAL A 358 5.78 7.22 17.21
C VAL A 358 5.67 8.69 17.64
N THR A 359 6.05 9.63 16.76
CA THR A 359 6.04 11.08 17.03
C THR A 359 4.67 11.56 17.51
N ASN A 360 4.61 12.49 18.46
CA ASN A 360 3.37 13.02 19.04
C ASN A 360 2.44 11.91 19.58
N ASN A 361 2.93 11.15 20.56
CA ASN A 361 2.15 10.20 21.37
C ASN A 361 2.34 10.51 22.86
N ASN A 362 1.81 9.67 23.75
CA ASN A 362 1.88 9.82 25.21
C ASN A 362 2.99 8.96 25.85
N LEU A 363 4.00 8.50 25.09
CA LEU A 363 5.00 7.55 25.59
C LEU A 363 5.86 8.15 26.72
N ALA A 364 5.86 7.48 27.88
CA ALA A 364 6.68 7.86 29.03
C ALA A 364 8.10 7.26 29.01
N ASP A 365 8.28 6.12 28.33
CA ASP A 365 9.55 5.42 28.13
C ASP A 365 9.56 4.67 26.77
N LEU A 366 10.70 4.11 26.39
CA LEU A 366 10.85 3.18 25.26
C LEU A 366 11.50 1.87 25.76
N PRO A 367 11.12 0.69 25.22
CA PRO A 367 11.80 -0.56 25.54
C PRO A 367 13.26 -0.51 25.04
N SER A 368 14.23 -0.76 25.90
CA SER A 368 15.66 -0.57 25.58
C SER A 368 16.16 -1.56 24.52
N GLN A 369 15.59 -2.77 24.50
CA GLN A 369 15.90 -3.86 23.58
C GLN A 369 15.67 -3.51 22.11
N ILE A 370 14.88 -2.48 21.77
CA ILE A 370 14.73 -2.01 20.39
C ILE A 370 16.08 -1.60 19.77
N ALA A 371 17.05 -1.20 20.61
CA ALA A 371 18.39 -0.81 20.20
C ALA A 371 19.25 -1.98 19.70
N LEU A 372 18.83 -3.22 19.94
CA LEU A 372 19.44 -4.45 19.41
C LEU A 372 18.97 -4.77 17.99
N ASN A 373 17.89 -4.13 17.49
CA ASN A 373 17.41 -4.35 16.13
C ASN A 373 18.45 -3.85 15.10
N LYS A 374 19.03 -4.81 14.37
CA LYS A 374 20.12 -4.57 13.40
C LYS A 374 19.68 -3.90 12.10
N LYS A 375 18.37 -3.82 11.83
CA LYS A 375 17.79 -3.22 10.61
C LYS A 375 17.15 -1.85 10.84
N MET A 376 16.95 -1.43 12.08
CA MET A 376 16.35 -0.14 12.44
C MET A 376 17.20 1.04 11.91
N LYS A 377 16.69 1.74 10.88
CA LYS A 377 17.29 2.91 10.23
C LYS A 377 16.69 4.23 10.73
N CYS A 378 15.42 4.24 11.11
CA CYS A 378 14.72 5.42 11.58
C CYS A 378 13.86 5.10 12.81
N ILE A 379 14.08 5.83 13.90
CA ILE A 379 13.17 5.87 15.05
C ILE A 379 12.81 7.33 15.37
N SER A 380 11.54 7.69 15.21
CA SER A 380 11.03 9.05 15.39
C SER A 380 10.13 9.12 16.61
N ILE A 381 10.63 9.79 17.67
CA ILE A 381 10.06 9.76 19.03
C ILE A 381 9.70 11.14 19.59
N ILE A 382 9.82 12.18 18.77
CA ILE A 382 9.65 13.58 19.16
C ILE A 382 8.20 13.85 19.61
N GLY A 383 7.99 14.80 20.52
CA GLY A 383 6.64 15.18 20.98
C GLY A 383 6.02 14.22 22.01
N ASN A 384 6.75 13.20 22.48
CA ASN A 384 6.33 12.33 23.57
C ASN A 384 6.81 12.86 24.95
N PRO A 385 6.11 12.58 26.06
CA PRO A 385 6.51 12.89 27.44
C PRO A 385 7.60 11.94 27.99
N LEU A 386 8.62 11.65 27.18
CA LEU A 386 9.73 10.75 27.51
C LEU A 386 10.64 11.38 28.56
N ASN A 387 10.45 11.01 29.83
CA ASN A 387 11.18 11.62 30.95
C ASN A 387 12.62 11.09 31.11
N LYS A 388 12.89 9.85 30.68
CA LYS A 388 14.23 9.23 30.82
C LYS A 388 15.22 9.69 29.74
N ILE A 389 14.75 9.96 28.52
CA ILE A 389 15.60 10.36 27.39
C ILE A 389 15.71 11.88 27.36
N ARG A 390 16.93 12.43 27.30
CA ARG A 390 17.11 13.88 27.16
C ARG A 390 16.68 14.37 25.77
N LYS A 391 16.01 15.53 25.74
CA LYS A 391 15.58 16.21 24.49
C LYS A 391 16.72 16.47 23.51
N ASP A 392 17.95 16.63 24.01
CA ASP A 392 19.14 16.82 23.18
C ASP A 392 19.51 15.55 22.40
N ILE A 393 19.36 14.37 23.02
CA ILE A 393 19.59 13.06 22.38
C ILE A 393 18.54 12.84 21.27
N MET A 394 17.27 13.18 21.54
CA MET A 394 16.20 13.10 20.52
C MET A 394 16.49 13.97 19.28
N ARG A 395 17.11 15.14 19.48
CA ARG A 395 17.47 16.08 18.39
C ARG A 395 18.65 15.60 17.55
N LEU A 396 19.49 14.71 18.07
CA LEU A 396 20.60 14.10 17.34
C LEU A 396 20.17 12.90 16.47
N GLY A 397 18.90 12.48 16.53
CA GLY A 397 18.32 11.46 15.66
C GLY A 397 18.63 10.01 16.06
N THR A 398 18.33 9.08 15.14
CA THR A 398 18.32 7.62 15.38
C THR A 398 19.56 7.12 16.11
N ASP A 399 20.77 7.42 15.62
CA ASP A 399 22.00 6.82 16.16
C ASP A 399 22.29 7.21 17.60
N ALA A 400 21.94 8.45 17.98
CA ALA A 400 22.09 8.92 19.36
C ALA A 400 21.08 8.26 20.30
N ILE A 401 19.83 8.07 19.84
CA ILE A 401 18.78 7.35 20.58
C ILE A 401 19.18 5.87 20.75
N MET A 402 19.59 5.20 19.67
CA MET A 402 20.03 3.80 19.69
C MET A 402 21.27 3.60 20.56
N LYS A 403 22.24 4.53 20.54
CA LYS A 403 23.40 4.49 21.44
C LYS A 403 22.99 4.66 22.91
N TYR A 404 22.12 5.63 23.21
CA TYR A 404 21.62 5.84 24.58
C TYR A 404 20.91 4.59 25.11
N LEU A 405 20.04 3.97 24.31
CA LEU A 405 19.31 2.78 24.71
C LEU A 405 20.23 1.54 24.86
N ARG A 406 21.29 1.38 24.05
CA ARG A 406 22.31 0.33 24.25
C ARG A 406 23.08 0.48 25.55
N ASN A 407 23.50 1.70 25.88
CA ASN A 407 24.15 1.96 27.17
C ASN A 407 23.23 1.56 28.33
N ARG A 408 21.94 1.91 28.25
CA ARG A 408 20.95 1.53 29.25
C ARG A 408 20.74 0.02 29.36
N ILE A 409 20.85 -0.77 28.28
CA ILE A 409 20.82 -2.25 28.41
C ILE A 409 21.98 -2.71 29.30
N ALA A 410 23.20 -2.21 29.06
CA ALA A 410 24.35 -2.55 29.90
C ALA A 410 24.17 -2.09 31.36
N ASP A 411 23.64 -0.87 31.58
CA ASP A 411 23.32 -0.38 32.94
C ASP A 411 22.23 -1.24 33.62
N ASP A 412 21.19 -1.65 32.89
CA ASP A 412 20.10 -2.50 33.38
C ASP A 412 20.63 -3.93 33.70
N ASP A 413 21.52 -4.50 32.86
CA ASP A 413 22.16 -5.81 33.07
C ASP A 413 23.15 -5.80 34.26
N ASP A 414 24.02 -4.80 34.38
CA ASP A 414 24.95 -4.64 35.52
C ASP A 414 24.19 -4.56 36.86
N ASN A 415 23.04 -3.89 36.86
CA ASN A 415 22.16 -3.83 38.04
C ASN A 415 21.39 -5.14 38.24
N ASN A 416 20.99 -5.84 37.18
CA ASN A 416 20.32 -7.14 37.28
C ASN A 416 21.24 -8.26 37.79
N GLU A 417 22.53 -8.27 37.45
CA GLU A 417 23.47 -9.21 38.09
C GLU A 417 23.62 -8.92 39.59
N ARG A 418 23.79 -7.65 39.97
CA ARG A 418 23.86 -7.22 41.38
C ARG A 418 22.58 -7.55 42.15
N ASN A 419 21.41 -7.40 41.51
CA ASN A 419 20.12 -7.72 42.11
C ASN A 419 19.83 -9.23 42.17
N LYS A 420 20.28 -10.04 41.20
CA LYS A 420 20.17 -11.51 41.24
C LYS A 420 21.01 -12.11 42.37
N VAL A 421 22.13 -11.48 42.73
CA VAL A 421 22.93 -11.84 43.93
C VAL A 421 22.18 -11.49 45.24
N ALA A 422 21.16 -10.64 45.19
CA ALA A 422 20.38 -10.20 46.36
C ALA A 422 18.92 -10.70 46.41
N SER A 423 18.36 -11.22 45.31
CA SER A 423 16.96 -11.65 45.19
C SER A 423 16.80 -12.85 44.25
N ASN A 424 16.35 -13.97 44.80
CA ASN A 424 16.11 -15.22 44.06
C ASN A 424 14.71 -15.32 43.41
N ASN A 425 13.93 -14.23 43.38
CA ASN A 425 12.55 -14.23 42.89
C ASN A 425 12.41 -13.47 41.57
N GLU A 426 12.58 -14.18 40.45
CA GLU A 426 12.21 -13.71 39.10
C GLU A 426 10.67 -13.58 39.02
N THR A 427 10.16 -12.42 38.60
CA THR A 427 8.72 -12.15 38.58
C THR A 427 8.00 -12.87 37.43
N GLU A 428 6.70 -13.08 37.59
CA GLU A 428 5.85 -13.71 36.57
C GLU A 428 5.73 -12.91 35.26
N GLU A 429 6.08 -11.61 35.26
CA GLU A 429 6.26 -10.87 34.02
C GLU A 429 7.63 -11.14 33.37
N GLU A 430 8.71 -11.13 34.13
CA GLU A 430 10.06 -11.40 33.63
C GLU A 430 10.16 -12.80 33.00
N LYS A 431 9.59 -13.83 33.66
CA LYS A 431 9.46 -15.18 33.10
C LYS A 431 8.73 -15.20 31.76
N LYS A 432 7.59 -14.50 31.65
CA LYS A 432 6.80 -14.43 30.41
C LYS A 432 7.54 -13.69 29.29
N ARG A 433 8.23 -12.59 29.61
CA ARG A 433 9.07 -11.84 28.66
C ARG A 433 10.22 -12.71 28.16
N ARG A 434 10.88 -13.45 29.04
CA ARG A 434 11.95 -14.39 28.71
C ARG A 434 11.44 -15.51 27.81
N LEU A 435 10.38 -16.22 28.21
CA LEU A 435 9.82 -17.34 27.44
C LEU A 435 9.32 -16.90 26.05
N TYR A 436 8.69 -15.72 25.94
CA TYR A 436 8.29 -15.14 24.66
C TYR A 436 9.50 -14.75 23.79
N THR A 437 10.58 -14.24 24.39
CA THR A 437 11.83 -13.93 23.67
C THR A 437 12.48 -15.20 23.13
N GLU A 438 12.59 -16.25 23.96
CA GLU A 438 13.09 -17.57 23.55
C GLU A 438 12.20 -18.16 22.43
N GLN A 439 10.87 -18.01 22.53
CA GLN A 439 9.92 -18.41 21.46
C GLN A 439 10.13 -17.65 20.15
N HIS A 440 10.32 -16.34 20.19
CA HIS A 440 10.52 -15.55 18.98
C HIS A 440 11.89 -15.84 18.33
N VAL A 441 12.95 -16.04 19.12
CA VAL A 441 14.26 -16.46 18.59
C VAL A 441 14.09 -17.75 17.76
N VAL A 442 13.46 -18.78 18.34
CA VAL A 442 13.17 -20.05 17.64
C VAL A 442 12.44 -19.84 16.32
N ARG A 443 11.33 -19.08 16.32
CA ARG A 443 10.57 -18.75 15.11
C ARG A 443 11.41 -18.05 14.03
N SER A 444 12.29 -17.13 14.45
CA SER A 444 13.03 -16.25 13.54
C SER A 444 14.30 -16.86 12.94
N THR A 445 14.90 -17.84 13.62
CA THR A 445 16.17 -18.49 13.21
C THR A 445 16.01 -19.96 12.85
N GLY A 446 14.87 -20.59 13.19
CA GLY A 446 14.73 -22.05 13.20
C GLY A 446 15.58 -22.75 14.27
N THR A 447 16.22 -22.00 15.17
CA THR A 447 17.22 -22.50 16.12
C THR A 447 16.78 -22.28 17.56
N PHE A 448 16.75 -23.35 18.35
CA PHE A 448 16.62 -23.29 19.81
C PHE A 448 18.00 -23.42 20.46
N ASP A 449 18.39 -22.42 21.25
CA ASP A 449 19.67 -22.39 21.98
C ASP A 449 19.43 -22.44 23.50
N PHE A 450 19.95 -23.50 24.11
CA PHE A 450 19.92 -23.76 25.55
C PHE A 450 21.34 -24.00 26.09
N SER A 451 22.37 -23.49 25.42
CA SER A 451 23.76 -23.67 25.82
C SER A 451 24.12 -22.89 27.10
N TYR A 452 25.18 -23.33 27.79
CA TYR A 452 25.73 -22.74 29.02
C TYR A 452 24.75 -22.64 30.22
N LYS A 453 23.60 -23.32 30.21
CA LYS A 453 22.60 -23.26 31.31
C LYS A 453 23.00 -24.05 32.56
N ASN A 454 24.13 -24.77 32.54
CA ASN A 454 24.61 -25.65 33.63
C ASN A 454 23.57 -26.73 34.03
N ALA A 455 22.66 -27.07 33.11
CA ALA A 455 21.47 -27.87 33.37
C ALA A 455 21.70 -29.37 33.05
N SER A 456 21.02 -30.25 33.79
CA SER A 456 21.05 -31.71 33.59
C SER A 456 19.83 -32.27 32.87
N CYS A 457 18.78 -31.46 32.69
CA CYS A 457 17.54 -31.76 31.99
C CYS A 457 17.00 -30.49 31.31
N LEU A 458 16.07 -30.67 30.37
CA LEU A 458 15.26 -29.56 29.85
C LEU A 458 14.14 -29.24 30.86
N GLN A 459 13.70 -27.98 30.89
CA GLN A 459 12.55 -27.53 31.68
C GLN A 459 11.25 -27.76 30.89
N ASP A 460 10.11 -27.91 31.57
CA ASP A 460 8.82 -28.19 30.92
C ASP A 460 8.42 -27.10 29.92
N GLU A 461 8.76 -25.84 30.19
CA GLU A 461 8.52 -24.71 29.30
C GLU A 461 9.37 -24.79 28.03
N SER A 462 10.64 -25.23 28.15
CA SER A 462 11.51 -25.52 26.99
C SER A 462 10.94 -26.66 26.15
N ILE A 463 10.44 -27.73 26.78
CA ILE A 463 9.85 -28.89 26.10
C ILE A 463 8.57 -28.47 25.36
N GLN A 464 7.69 -27.71 26.00
CA GLN A 464 6.50 -27.14 25.36
C GLN A 464 6.86 -26.23 24.17
N LEU A 465 7.90 -25.40 24.32
CA LEU A 465 8.37 -24.51 23.26
C LEU A 465 8.90 -25.29 22.05
N ILE A 466 9.77 -26.28 22.28
CA ILE A 466 10.34 -27.15 21.25
C ILE A 466 9.22 -27.88 20.49
N ASN A 467 8.26 -28.47 21.21
CA ASN A 467 7.15 -29.22 20.61
C ASN A 467 6.19 -28.34 19.80
N LYS A 468 6.01 -27.07 20.21
CA LYS A 468 5.11 -26.10 19.57
C LYS A 468 5.70 -25.50 18.30
N GLU A 469 6.95 -25.03 18.35
CA GLU A 469 7.57 -24.25 17.27
C GLU A 469 8.48 -25.08 16.35
N LYS A 470 8.80 -26.33 16.74
CA LYS A 470 9.54 -27.33 15.94
C LYS A 470 10.81 -26.80 15.26
N PRO A 471 11.83 -26.38 16.04
CA PRO A 471 13.11 -25.92 15.51
C PRO A 471 13.80 -26.99 14.64
N SER A 472 14.45 -26.54 13.57
CA SER A 472 15.29 -27.37 12.72
C SER A 472 16.74 -27.48 13.22
N HIS A 473 17.14 -26.60 14.13
CA HIS A 473 18.47 -26.59 14.76
C HIS A 473 18.32 -26.51 16.28
N ILE A 474 19.04 -27.35 17.03
CA ILE A 474 19.02 -27.35 18.49
C ILE A 474 20.46 -27.35 19.03
N ASN A 475 20.76 -26.38 19.88
CA ASN A 475 22.02 -26.27 20.61
C ASN A 475 21.78 -26.50 22.11
N LEU A 476 22.27 -27.63 22.64
CA LEU A 476 22.27 -27.98 24.07
C LEU A 476 23.69 -28.00 24.66
N SER A 477 24.70 -27.46 23.96
CA SER A 477 26.11 -27.59 24.34
C SER A 477 26.45 -26.98 25.70
N LYS A 478 27.55 -27.46 26.30
CA LYS A 478 28.16 -26.89 27.52
C LYS A 478 27.19 -26.89 28.72
N ASN A 479 26.53 -28.04 28.89
CA ASN A 479 25.60 -28.34 29.97
C ASN A 479 26.04 -29.59 30.74
N LYS A 480 25.13 -30.23 31.48
CA LYS A 480 25.34 -31.45 32.28
C LYS A 480 24.37 -32.57 31.88
N PHE A 481 23.96 -32.62 30.61
CA PHE A 481 23.18 -33.74 30.09
C PHE A 481 24.03 -35.02 30.11
N SER A 482 23.51 -36.09 30.73
CA SER A 482 24.13 -37.42 30.78
C SER A 482 23.68 -38.34 29.64
N GLN A 483 22.62 -37.94 28.93
CA GLN A 483 22.00 -38.61 27.78
C GLN A 483 21.29 -37.54 26.93
N MET A 484 21.00 -37.85 25.66
CA MET A 484 20.11 -37.00 24.86
C MET A 484 18.69 -36.96 25.49
N PRO A 485 18.04 -35.78 25.61
CA PRO A 485 16.64 -35.70 26.03
C PRO A 485 15.72 -36.47 25.07
N VAL A 486 14.81 -37.26 25.63
CA VAL A 486 13.92 -38.19 24.89
C VAL A 486 12.85 -37.41 24.12
N GLU A 487 12.53 -36.21 24.58
CA GLU A 487 11.51 -35.31 24.05
C GLU A 487 11.85 -34.87 22.61
N LEU A 488 13.14 -34.78 22.27
CA LEU A 488 13.62 -34.39 20.94
C LEU A 488 13.21 -35.36 19.83
N ILE A 489 12.87 -36.62 20.17
CA ILE A 489 12.38 -37.64 19.22
C ILE A 489 11.11 -37.15 18.49
N GLN A 490 10.32 -36.25 19.10
CA GLN A 490 9.11 -35.67 18.49
C GLN A 490 9.40 -34.71 17.30
N LEU A 491 10.68 -34.44 17.01
CA LEU A 491 11.14 -33.65 15.87
C LEU A 491 11.73 -34.50 14.73
N ASN A 492 11.47 -35.82 14.73
CA ASN A 492 11.93 -36.82 13.76
C ASN A 492 11.91 -36.38 12.29
N ASP A 493 10.89 -35.61 11.89
CA ASP A 493 10.65 -35.18 10.51
C ASP A 493 11.09 -33.72 10.22
N CYS A 494 11.84 -33.08 11.13
CA CYS A 494 12.22 -31.66 10.98
C CYS A 494 13.57 -31.23 11.60
N LEU A 495 14.15 -31.99 12.54
CA LEU A 495 15.43 -31.65 13.17
C LEU A 495 16.62 -31.97 12.23
N LEU A 496 17.30 -30.94 11.74
CA LEU A 496 18.43 -31.03 10.80
C LEU A 496 19.79 -30.99 11.50
N HIS A 497 19.91 -30.28 12.61
CA HIS A 497 21.15 -30.17 13.39
C HIS A 497 20.88 -30.24 14.88
N LEU A 498 21.64 -31.10 15.58
CA LEU A 498 21.66 -31.20 17.04
C LEU A 498 23.11 -31.07 17.53
N ASP A 499 23.37 -30.09 18.39
CA ASP A 499 24.64 -29.90 19.09
C ASP A 499 24.46 -30.28 20.57
N LEU A 500 25.15 -31.34 20.99
CA LEU A 500 25.22 -31.81 22.38
C LEU A 500 26.64 -31.62 22.96
N SER A 501 27.54 -30.92 22.27
CA SER A 501 28.97 -30.83 22.61
C SER A 501 29.25 -30.34 24.03
N ASN A 502 30.38 -30.75 24.61
CA ASN A 502 30.79 -30.38 25.96
C ASN A 502 29.76 -30.73 27.06
N ASN A 503 29.00 -31.81 26.91
CA ASN A 503 28.16 -32.39 27.96
C ASN A 503 28.87 -33.57 28.67
N ILE A 504 28.13 -34.30 29.52
CA ILE A 504 28.62 -35.49 30.25
C ILE A 504 27.98 -36.78 29.72
N ILE A 505 27.69 -36.82 28.43
CA ILE A 505 27.00 -37.95 27.76
C ILE A 505 27.94 -39.16 27.70
N GLN A 506 27.55 -40.23 28.40
CA GLN A 506 28.34 -41.47 28.42
C GLN A 506 27.92 -42.45 27.31
N ASN A 507 26.65 -42.40 26.89
CA ASN A 507 26.08 -43.23 25.83
C ASN A 507 24.99 -42.44 25.10
N LEU A 508 24.90 -42.61 23.78
CA LEU A 508 23.73 -42.16 23.02
C LEU A 508 22.61 -43.20 23.12
N ASN A 509 21.38 -42.71 23.29
CA ASN A 509 20.18 -43.54 23.26
C ASN A 509 19.96 -44.04 21.80
N PRO A 510 19.73 -45.34 21.53
CA PRO A 510 19.42 -45.84 20.19
C PRO A 510 18.28 -45.11 19.47
N GLU A 511 17.37 -44.50 20.23
CA GLU A 511 16.28 -43.66 19.73
C GLU A 511 16.73 -42.44 18.89
N VAL A 512 18.00 -42.02 18.98
CA VAL A 512 18.61 -41.03 18.06
C VAL A 512 18.39 -41.42 16.60
N GLY A 513 18.41 -42.72 16.28
CA GLY A 513 18.15 -43.26 14.94
C GLY A 513 16.72 -43.04 14.41
N ARG A 514 15.81 -42.48 15.22
CA ARG A 514 14.48 -42.03 14.75
C ARG A 514 14.50 -40.63 14.12
N LEU A 515 15.56 -39.86 14.31
CA LEU A 515 15.74 -38.50 13.76
C LEU A 515 16.18 -38.57 12.28
N LYS A 516 15.25 -38.92 11.39
CA LYS A 516 15.53 -39.28 9.99
C LYS A 516 16.15 -38.16 9.17
N GLU A 517 15.77 -36.91 9.44
CA GLU A 517 16.27 -35.72 8.73
C GLU A 517 17.56 -35.13 9.32
N LEU A 518 18.12 -35.73 10.38
CA LEU A 518 19.30 -35.21 11.08
C LEU A 518 20.55 -35.33 10.20
N ARG A 519 21.16 -34.18 9.87
CA ARG A 519 22.33 -34.06 8.98
C ARG A 519 23.63 -33.82 9.72
N TYR A 520 23.54 -33.16 10.89
CA TYR A 520 24.70 -32.78 11.70
C TYR A 520 24.43 -33.06 13.18
N LEU A 521 25.26 -33.90 13.79
CA LEU A 521 25.25 -34.25 15.20
C LEU A 521 26.62 -33.95 15.80
N ASP A 522 26.68 -33.07 16.80
CA ASP A 522 27.88 -32.74 17.58
C ASP A 522 27.72 -33.24 19.03
N LEU A 523 28.80 -33.67 19.70
CA LEU A 523 28.79 -34.59 20.87
C LEU A 523 29.88 -34.29 21.92
#